data_AF-A0A8H4V2Q6-F1
#
_entry.id   AF-A0A8H4V2Q6-F1
#
_cell.length_a   1.000
_cell.length_b   1.000
_cell.length_c   1.000
_cell.angle_alpha   90.00
_cell.angle_beta   90.00
_cell.angle_gamma   90.00
#
_symmetry.space_group_name_H-M   'P 1'
#
loop_
_entity.id
_entity.type
_entity.pdbx_description
1 polymer ?
#
loop_
_entity_poly.entity_id
_entity_poly.type
_entity_poly.pdbx_seq_one_letter_code
_entity_poly.pdbx_strand_id
1 'polypeptide(L)'
;DLCNQTSYWEDTFAGGWDTVVQCGDGGNQTTTSSSTSISAAASVTTSLGTAATKTVSAPISKKTYLDTKQTQNEPHNLRQQLLVLQGVLGTLTHILKKAEEQPNADTLLTTARLYEDMYPITDQVRCATQYSENILARLTGREPVTFDRDLGSYAKCYERIELVLKSLKEADKDVVNGHADVVAATPFGPGKVVDMKAGVWVHSIALPNVYFHLTTAYGILRKEGVPLGKMDYYAGFAPVALSQK
;
A
#
# COMPACT_ATOMS: atom_id res chain seq x y z
N ASP A 1 12.93 -11.38 -6.95
CA ASP A 1 11.87 -11.52 -7.95
C ASP A 1 10.70 -10.65 -7.51
N LEU A 2 10.50 -9.50 -8.15
CA LEU A 2 9.48 -8.51 -7.74
C LEU A 2 8.05 -9.04 -7.96
N CYS A 3 7.90 -10.19 -8.62
CA CYS A 3 6.64 -10.82 -8.93
C CYS A 3 6.02 -11.57 -7.74
N ASN A 4 6.83 -12.05 -6.79
CA ASN A 4 6.30 -12.80 -5.66
C ASN A 4 5.79 -11.85 -4.56
N GLN A 5 4.47 -11.69 -4.49
CA GLN A 5 3.82 -10.91 -3.43
C GLN A 5 4.12 -11.44 -2.03
N THR A 6 4.34 -12.76 -1.91
CA THR A 6 4.33 -13.42 -0.61
C THR A 6 5.64 -13.30 0.16
N SER A 7 6.79 -13.44 -0.52
CA SER A 7 8.09 -13.34 0.17
C SER A 7 8.71 -11.96 0.04
N TYR A 8 8.70 -11.35 -1.14
CA TYR A 8 9.46 -10.12 -1.36
C TYR A 8 8.94 -8.97 -0.51
N TRP A 9 7.64 -8.72 -0.47
CA TRP A 9 7.10 -7.57 0.25
C TRP A 9 7.06 -7.78 1.76
N GLU A 10 6.79 -9.01 2.23
CA GLU A 10 6.86 -9.32 3.66
C GLU A 10 8.30 -9.25 4.18
N ASP A 11 9.29 -9.75 3.43
CA ASP A 11 10.69 -9.67 3.83
C ASP A 11 11.27 -8.24 3.67
N THR A 12 10.77 -7.46 2.71
CA THR A 12 11.34 -6.15 2.37
C THR A 12 10.77 -5.00 3.19
N PHE A 13 9.48 -4.98 3.50
CA PHE A 13 8.84 -3.86 4.20
C PHE A 13 8.25 -4.24 5.54
N ALA A 14 8.10 -5.53 5.80
CA ALA A 14 7.56 -6.06 7.05
C ALA A 14 8.63 -6.69 7.95
N GLY A 15 9.85 -6.96 7.46
CA GLY A 15 11.01 -7.33 8.29
C GLY A 15 10.74 -8.40 9.34
N GLY A 16 9.79 -9.31 9.10
CA GLY A 16 9.17 -10.11 10.14
C GLY A 16 8.46 -9.25 11.18
N TRP A 17 7.13 -9.16 11.13
CA TRP A 17 6.34 -8.62 12.26
C TRP A 17 6.44 -9.46 13.54
N ASP A 18 7.24 -10.53 13.50
CA ASP A 18 7.81 -11.23 14.65
C ASP A 18 9.26 -10.75 14.84
N THR A 19 9.53 -10.02 15.92
CA THR A 19 10.85 -9.63 16.51
C THR A 19 11.52 -8.29 16.10
N VAL A 20 11.34 -7.28 16.96
CA VAL A 20 12.47 -6.49 17.47
C VAL A 20 12.68 -6.85 18.94
N VAL A 21 13.24 -8.03 19.16
CA VAL A 21 14.11 -8.32 20.31
C VAL A 21 15.12 -9.33 19.79
N GLN A 22 16.38 -8.94 19.63
CA GLN A 22 17.52 -9.81 19.98
C GLN A 22 18.76 -8.97 20.28
N CYS A 23 19.14 -9.01 21.56
CA CYS A 23 20.53 -8.89 21.99
C CYS A 23 21.33 -10.09 21.49
N GLY A 24 22.60 -9.87 21.14
CA GLY A 24 23.68 -10.85 21.36
C GLY A 24 24.07 -11.76 20.21
N ASP A 25 25.18 -11.38 19.57
CA ASP A 25 26.33 -12.19 19.15
C ASP A 25 26.18 -13.37 18.17
N GLY A 26 26.80 -13.15 16.98
CA GLY A 26 27.92 -13.98 16.53
C GLY A 26 27.58 -15.18 15.64
N GLY A 27 27.86 -15.07 14.34
CA GLY A 27 27.84 -16.24 13.46
C GLY A 27 28.02 -15.95 11.97
N ASN A 28 29.27 -15.73 11.56
CA ASN A 28 29.72 -15.57 10.19
C ASN A 28 29.48 -16.83 9.34
N GLN A 29 28.91 -16.71 8.13
CA GLN A 29 29.29 -17.60 7.01
C GLN A 29 28.97 -17.01 5.63
N THR A 30 30.07 -16.78 4.91
CA THR A 30 30.21 -16.36 3.51
C THR A 30 29.81 -17.48 2.55
N THR A 31 29.02 -17.17 1.51
CA THR A 31 29.10 -17.92 0.24
C THR A 31 28.98 -17.00 -0.98
N THR A 32 29.90 -17.25 -1.91
CA THR A 32 30.20 -16.57 -3.17
C THR A 32 29.49 -17.22 -4.36
N SER A 33 29.05 -16.43 -5.35
CA SER A 33 29.01 -16.81 -6.79
C SER A 33 28.78 -15.53 -7.62
N SER A 34 29.83 -14.99 -8.25
CA SER A 34 30.29 -15.25 -9.63
C SER A 34 29.34 -14.72 -10.72
N SER A 35 29.61 -13.49 -11.15
CA SER A 35 29.04 -12.83 -12.32
C SER A 35 29.67 -13.35 -13.62
N THR A 36 28.86 -13.54 -14.66
CA THR A 36 29.34 -13.67 -16.05
C THR A 36 28.67 -12.63 -16.92
N SER A 37 29.50 -11.74 -17.46
CA SER A 37 29.21 -10.72 -18.46
C SER A 37 29.08 -11.32 -19.86
N ILE A 38 28.14 -10.83 -20.67
CA ILE A 38 28.20 -10.95 -22.13
C ILE A 38 27.97 -9.57 -22.76
N SER A 39 28.92 -9.20 -23.61
CA SER A 39 29.04 -7.96 -24.36
C SER A 39 28.37 -8.02 -25.74
N ALA A 40 27.65 -6.93 -26.04
CA ALA A 40 27.62 -6.14 -27.28
C ALA A 40 27.40 -6.74 -28.69
N ALA A 41 26.52 -6.01 -29.40
CA ALA A 41 26.55 -5.58 -30.80
C ALA A 41 25.80 -6.39 -31.87
N ALA A 42 24.80 -5.75 -32.48
CA ALA A 42 24.71 -5.59 -33.93
C ALA A 42 23.71 -4.48 -34.28
N SER A 43 24.19 -3.47 -35.00
CA SER A 43 23.45 -2.35 -35.58
C SER A 43 22.74 -2.79 -36.86
N VAL A 44 21.50 -2.35 -37.07
CA VAL A 44 20.88 -2.31 -38.39
C VAL A 44 20.33 -0.92 -38.63
N THR A 45 20.92 -0.25 -39.62
CA THR A 45 20.52 1.03 -40.18
C THR A 45 19.48 0.81 -41.28
N THR A 46 18.37 1.54 -41.21
CA THR A 46 17.49 1.77 -42.36
C THR A 46 17.17 3.25 -42.44
N SER A 47 17.54 3.85 -43.57
CA SER A 47 17.34 5.26 -43.90
C SER A 47 15.89 5.53 -44.29
N LEU A 48 15.32 6.64 -43.80
CA LEU A 48 14.17 7.27 -44.44
C LEU A 48 14.37 8.79 -44.55
N GLY A 49 14.41 9.25 -45.81
CA GLY A 49 13.76 10.44 -46.34
C GLY A 49 13.84 11.75 -45.56
N THR A 50 14.67 12.66 -46.06
CA THR A 50 14.66 14.10 -45.76
C THR A 50 13.33 14.75 -46.16
N ALA A 51 12.53 15.13 -45.17
CA ALA A 51 11.45 16.10 -45.32
C ALA A 51 11.80 17.37 -44.53
N ALA A 52 11.98 18.48 -45.24
CA ALA A 52 12.30 19.77 -44.66
C ALA A 52 11.10 20.31 -43.85
N THR A 53 11.24 20.35 -42.53
CA THR A 53 10.33 21.08 -41.63
C THR A 53 10.95 22.42 -41.25
N LYS A 54 10.24 23.50 -41.63
CA LYS A 54 10.57 24.88 -41.31
C LYS A 54 10.70 25.07 -39.79
N THR A 55 11.87 25.53 -39.35
CA THR A 55 12.11 26.01 -38.00
C THR A 55 11.37 27.34 -37.81
N VAL A 56 10.25 27.32 -37.10
CA VAL A 56 9.63 28.53 -36.56
C VAL A 56 10.22 28.74 -35.16
N SER A 57 11.18 29.66 -35.06
CA SER A 57 11.75 30.10 -33.79
C SER A 57 10.79 31.14 -33.17
N ALA A 58 10.02 30.74 -32.17
CA ALA A 58 9.31 31.67 -31.31
C ALA A 58 10.22 32.03 -30.11
N PRO A 59 10.30 33.31 -29.70
CA PRO A 59 11.15 33.69 -28.58
C PRO A 59 10.55 33.16 -27.27
N ILE A 60 11.26 32.24 -26.63
CA ILE A 60 10.96 31.82 -25.25
C ILE A 60 11.30 33.01 -24.35
N SER A 61 10.27 33.75 -23.94
CA SER A 61 10.35 34.71 -22.84
C SER A 61 10.87 33.97 -21.62
N LYS A 62 12.08 34.33 -21.15
CA LYS A 62 12.63 33.88 -19.87
C LYS A 62 11.73 34.43 -18.77
N LYS A 63 10.66 33.70 -18.45
CA LYS A 63 9.89 33.93 -17.23
C LYS A 63 10.82 33.49 -16.11
N THR A 64 11.37 34.48 -15.41
CA THR A 64 12.12 34.34 -14.16
C THR A 64 11.43 33.28 -13.30
N TYR A 65 12.05 32.11 -13.17
CA TYR A 65 11.59 31.09 -12.24
C TYR A 65 11.70 31.72 -10.86
N LEU A 66 10.56 32.02 -10.26
CA LEU A 66 10.50 32.59 -8.93
C LEU A 66 11.26 31.64 -8.00
N ASP A 67 12.31 32.20 -7.40
CA ASP A 67 12.95 31.67 -6.21
C ASP A 67 11.92 31.72 -5.07
N THR A 68 10.99 30.76 -5.07
CA THR A 68 10.15 30.50 -3.91
C THR A 68 11.06 29.85 -2.89
N LYS A 69 11.54 30.66 -1.94
CA LYS A 69 11.92 30.19 -0.62
C LYS A 69 10.92 29.10 -0.22
N GLN A 70 11.40 27.87 -0.06
CA GLN A 70 10.63 26.82 0.60
C GLN A 70 10.18 27.38 1.94
N THR A 71 8.92 27.79 2.03
CA THR A 71 8.27 28.00 3.30
C THR A 71 8.24 26.63 3.95
N GLN A 72 9.18 26.40 4.87
CA GLN A 72 9.03 25.33 5.83
C GLN A 72 7.68 25.56 6.52
N ASN A 73 6.88 24.49 6.60
CA ASN A 73 5.56 24.43 7.24
C ASN A 73 4.35 24.75 6.34
N GLU A 74 4.19 24.05 5.22
CA GLU A 74 2.84 23.60 4.87
C GLU A 74 2.48 22.48 5.85
N PRO A 75 1.42 22.59 6.66
CA PRO A 75 1.03 21.51 7.55
C PRO A 75 0.67 20.30 6.69
N HIS A 76 1.51 19.26 6.72
CA HIS A 76 1.23 17.99 6.09
C HIS A 76 -0.19 17.56 6.46
N ASN A 77 -1.11 17.51 5.50
CA ASN A 77 -2.54 17.29 5.76
C ASN A 77 -2.81 15.77 5.88
N LEU A 78 -2.15 15.12 6.85
CA LEU A 78 -2.24 13.68 7.06
C LEU A 78 -3.53 13.25 7.76
N ARG A 79 -4.24 14.18 8.40
CA ARG A 79 -5.55 13.92 8.98
C ARG A 79 -6.59 13.40 7.96
N GLN A 80 -6.48 13.76 6.68
CA GLN A 80 -7.36 13.25 5.61
C GLN A 80 -7.07 11.78 5.31
N GLN A 81 -5.85 11.30 5.58
CA GLN A 81 -5.52 9.89 5.39
C GLN A 81 -6.36 9.01 6.30
N LEU A 82 -6.75 9.47 7.50
CA LEU A 82 -7.70 8.74 8.35
C LEU A 82 -9.04 8.49 7.64
N LEU A 83 -9.57 9.50 6.92
CA LEU A 83 -10.82 9.37 6.17
C LEU A 83 -10.68 8.41 4.99
N VAL A 84 -9.55 8.46 4.30
CA VAL A 84 -9.23 7.54 3.20
C VAL A 84 -9.17 6.10 3.70
N LEU A 85 -8.46 5.85 4.81
CA LEU A 85 -8.34 4.51 5.40
C LEU A 85 -9.71 4.00 5.88
N GLN A 86 -10.51 4.87 6.52
CA GLN A 86 -11.90 4.53 6.90
C GLN A 86 -12.73 4.13 5.67
N GLY A 87 -12.57 4.83 4.54
CA GLY A 87 -13.27 4.51 3.30
C GLY A 87 -12.80 3.21 2.65
N VAL A 88 -11.50 2.92 2.70
CA VAL A 88 -10.95 1.62 2.25
C VAL A 88 -11.55 0.49 3.07
N LEU A 89 -11.49 0.58 4.40
CA LEU A 89 -11.98 -0.47 5.29
C LEU A 89 -13.49 -0.64 5.21
N GLY A 90 -14.25 0.45 5.11
CA GLY A 90 -15.70 0.39 4.87
C GLY A 90 -16.05 -0.28 3.54
N THR A 91 -15.24 -0.03 2.50
CA THR A 91 -15.39 -0.70 1.20
C THR A 91 -15.09 -2.20 1.32
N LEU A 92 -14.04 -2.59 2.05
CA LEU A 92 -13.74 -4.00 2.30
C LEU A 92 -14.91 -4.70 3.00
N THR A 93 -15.45 -4.12 4.07
CA THR A 93 -16.65 -4.67 4.74
C THR A 93 -17.80 -4.86 3.74
N HIS A 94 -18.06 -3.86 2.89
CA HIS A 94 -19.15 -3.90 1.91
C HIS A 94 -18.98 -5.04 0.89
N ILE A 95 -17.81 -5.15 0.26
CA ILE A 95 -17.58 -6.19 -0.76
C ILE A 95 -17.51 -7.59 -0.15
N LEU A 96 -17.04 -7.73 1.10
CA LEU A 96 -17.04 -8.99 1.83
C LEU A 96 -18.45 -9.46 2.16
N LYS A 97 -19.36 -8.56 2.57
CA LYS A 97 -20.77 -8.91 2.80
C LYS A 97 -21.44 -9.47 1.53
N LYS A 98 -21.19 -8.84 0.38
CA LYS A 98 -21.67 -9.36 -0.91
C LYS A 98 -21.07 -10.71 -1.28
N ALA A 99 -19.82 -10.97 -0.89
CA ALA A 99 -19.17 -12.27 -1.11
C ALA A 99 -19.72 -13.35 -0.18
N GLU A 100 -20.03 -13.01 1.07
CA GLU A 100 -20.62 -13.90 2.08
C GLU A 100 -22.03 -14.37 1.69
N GLU A 101 -22.76 -13.58 0.89
CA GLU A 101 -24.07 -13.95 0.33
C GLU A 101 -23.98 -14.99 -0.81
N GLN A 102 -22.78 -15.31 -1.32
CA GLN A 102 -22.63 -16.26 -2.42
C GLN A 102 -22.66 -17.72 -1.94
N PRO A 103 -23.17 -18.67 -2.76
CA PRO A 103 -23.22 -20.09 -2.38
C PRO A 103 -21.85 -20.72 -2.06
N ASN A 104 -20.76 -20.15 -2.55
CA ASN A 104 -19.38 -20.62 -2.36
C ASN A 104 -18.56 -19.70 -1.43
N ALA A 105 -19.21 -18.94 -0.55
CA ALA A 105 -18.62 -17.92 0.33
C ALA A 105 -17.31 -18.37 1.02
N ASP A 106 -17.29 -19.56 1.64
CA ASP A 106 -16.12 -20.07 2.36
C ASP A 106 -14.91 -20.32 1.44
N THR A 107 -15.18 -20.81 0.23
CA THR A 107 -14.14 -21.06 -0.78
C THR A 107 -13.62 -19.75 -1.37
N LEU A 108 -14.51 -18.77 -1.59
CA LEU A 108 -14.13 -17.41 -2.01
C LEU A 108 -13.16 -16.78 -1.03
N LEU A 109 -13.43 -16.92 0.27
CA LEU A 109 -12.60 -16.31 1.30
C LEU A 109 -11.20 -16.93 1.36
N THR A 110 -11.13 -18.26 1.38
CA THR A 110 -9.90 -18.99 1.74
C THR A 110 -9.00 -19.32 0.55
N THR A 111 -9.55 -19.51 -0.65
CA THR A 111 -8.76 -20.03 -1.78
C THR A 111 -8.67 -19.08 -2.97
N ALA A 112 -9.70 -18.25 -3.21
CA ALA A 112 -9.78 -17.43 -4.40
C ALA A 112 -8.64 -16.41 -4.50
N ARG A 113 -8.00 -16.35 -5.67
CA ARG A 113 -6.85 -15.48 -5.98
C ARG A 113 -6.82 -15.09 -7.46
N LEU A 114 -6.07 -14.04 -7.79
CA LEU A 114 -5.87 -13.59 -9.17
C LEU A 114 -4.84 -14.45 -9.91
N TYR A 115 -3.81 -14.88 -9.20
CA TYR A 115 -2.71 -15.68 -9.72
C TYR A 115 -2.23 -16.64 -8.64
N GLU A 116 -1.57 -17.74 -9.03
CA GLU A 116 -1.24 -18.86 -8.13
C GLU A 116 -0.39 -18.42 -6.93
N ASP A 117 0.59 -17.53 -7.14
CA ASP A 117 1.47 -16.99 -6.09
C ASP A 117 0.92 -15.75 -5.37
N MET A 118 -0.29 -15.29 -5.71
CA MET A 118 -0.93 -14.15 -5.05
C MET A 118 -1.75 -14.58 -3.85
N TYR A 119 -1.75 -13.75 -2.81
CA TYR A 119 -2.55 -13.94 -1.60
C TYR A 119 -4.06 -14.09 -1.87
N PRO A 120 -4.75 -14.99 -1.14
CA PRO A 120 -6.20 -15.12 -1.18
C PRO A 120 -6.90 -13.96 -0.46
N ILE A 121 -8.24 -13.88 -0.53
CA ILE A 121 -9.04 -12.78 0.06
C ILE A 121 -8.71 -12.54 1.54
N THR A 122 -8.62 -13.59 2.36
CA THR A 122 -8.25 -13.51 3.78
C THR A 122 -6.99 -12.67 4.00
N ASP A 123 -5.95 -12.92 3.20
CA ASP A 123 -4.69 -12.20 3.28
C ASP A 123 -4.76 -10.78 2.72
N GLN A 124 -5.58 -10.54 1.68
CA GLN A 124 -5.82 -9.18 1.20
C GLN A 124 -6.45 -8.31 2.29
N VAL A 125 -7.38 -8.87 3.08
CA VAL A 125 -7.99 -8.18 4.24
C VAL A 125 -6.96 -7.98 5.36
N ARG A 126 -6.17 -9.00 5.69
CA ARG A 126 -5.08 -8.93 6.67
C ARG A 126 -4.12 -7.78 6.33
N CYS A 127 -3.62 -7.74 5.10
CA CYS A 127 -2.65 -6.74 4.69
C CYS A 127 -3.25 -5.32 4.68
N ALA A 128 -4.45 -5.14 4.14
CA ALA A 128 -5.10 -3.82 4.12
C ALA A 128 -5.35 -3.26 5.53
N THR A 129 -5.81 -4.10 6.46
CA THR A 129 -6.00 -3.71 7.87
C THR A 129 -4.67 -3.48 8.58
N GLN A 130 -3.65 -4.31 8.36
CA GLN A 130 -2.32 -4.13 8.96
C GLN A 130 -1.67 -2.82 8.51
N TYR A 131 -1.67 -2.51 7.22
CA TYR A 131 -1.10 -1.25 6.74
C TYR A 131 -1.87 -0.03 7.27
N SER A 132 -3.20 -0.12 7.38
CA SER A 132 -4.02 0.93 7.97
C SER A 132 -3.65 1.19 9.43
N GLU A 133 -3.46 0.11 10.20
CA GLU A 133 -3.00 0.18 11.60
C GLU A 133 -1.57 0.73 11.71
N ASN A 134 -0.65 0.29 10.86
CA ASN A 134 0.74 0.76 10.86
C ASN A 134 0.83 2.25 10.53
N ILE A 135 0.00 2.75 9.59
CA ILE A 135 -0.12 4.18 9.32
C ILE A 135 -0.56 4.92 10.57
N LEU A 136 -1.63 4.45 11.22
CA LEU A 136 -2.12 5.09 12.43
C LEU A 136 -1.07 5.08 13.54
N ALA A 137 -0.43 3.94 13.79
CA ALA A 137 0.57 3.77 14.83
C ALA A 137 1.76 4.73 14.61
N ARG A 138 2.30 4.77 13.39
CA ARG A 138 3.42 5.64 13.04
C ARG A 138 3.07 7.13 13.12
N LEU A 139 1.84 7.51 12.78
CA LEU A 139 1.37 8.89 12.89
C LEU A 139 0.91 9.28 14.30
N THR A 140 0.84 8.33 15.22
CA THR A 140 0.52 8.61 16.64
C THR A 140 1.70 8.31 17.57
N GLY A 141 2.86 7.95 17.01
CA GLY A 141 4.08 7.67 17.77
C GLY A 141 3.93 6.48 18.73
N ARG A 142 3.02 5.55 18.44
CA ARG A 142 2.78 4.34 19.24
C ARG A 142 3.22 3.10 18.48
N GLU A 143 3.39 2.01 19.21
CA GLU A 143 3.60 0.70 18.60
C GLU A 143 2.31 0.21 17.89
N PRO A 144 2.45 -0.45 16.73
CA PRO A 144 1.32 -1.02 16.01
C PRO A 144 0.74 -2.21 16.77
N VAL A 145 -0.58 -2.38 16.70
CA VAL A 145 -1.24 -3.57 17.22
C VAL A 145 -0.87 -4.77 16.34
N THR A 146 -0.40 -5.83 16.99
CA THR A 146 -0.20 -7.14 16.36
C THR A 146 -1.53 -7.87 16.30
N PHE A 147 -1.90 -8.31 15.12
CA PHE A 147 -3.10 -9.11 14.90
C PHE A 147 -2.73 -10.55 14.53
N ASP A 148 -3.61 -11.49 14.87
CA ASP A 148 -3.51 -12.86 14.37
C ASP A 148 -3.51 -12.89 12.83
N ARG A 149 -2.69 -13.78 12.26
CA ARG A 149 -2.62 -13.99 10.80
C ARG A 149 -3.84 -14.77 10.30
N ASP A 150 -4.38 -15.69 11.10
CA ASP A 150 -5.48 -16.55 10.66
C ASP A 150 -6.85 -15.91 10.90
N LEU A 151 -7.37 -15.24 9.86
CA LEU A 151 -8.75 -14.76 9.88
C LEU A 151 -9.76 -15.87 9.61
N GLY A 152 -9.50 -16.87 8.76
CA GLY A 152 -10.31 -18.11 8.59
C GLY A 152 -11.83 -18.03 8.33
N SER A 153 -12.50 -16.88 8.55
CA SER A 153 -13.95 -16.68 8.45
C SER A 153 -14.28 -15.19 8.24
N TYR A 154 -15.47 -14.92 7.68
CA TYR A 154 -15.96 -13.55 7.49
C TYR A 154 -16.12 -12.81 8.83
N ALA A 155 -16.61 -13.50 9.87
CA ALA A 155 -16.79 -12.91 11.19
C ALA A 155 -15.48 -12.32 11.76
N LYS A 156 -14.37 -13.08 11.70
CA LYS A 156 -13.04 -12.61 12.12
C LYS A 156 -12.51 -11.49 11.21
N CYS A 157 -12.82 -11.52 9.91
CA CYS A 157 -12.51 -10.41 9.02
C CYS A 157 -13.21 -9.13 9.45
N TYR A 158 -14.51 -9.20 9.76
CA TYR A 158 -15.28 -8.04 10.23
C TYR A 158 -14.79 -7.53 11.56
N GLU A 159 -14.54 -8.40 12.54
CA GLU A 159 -14.00 -8.03 13.84
C GLU A 159 -12.69 -7.24 13.71
N ARG A 160 -11.76 -7.74 12.90
CA ARG A 160 -10.49 -7.05 12.65
C ARG A 160 -10.68 -5.70 11.96
N ILE A 161 -11.53 -5.64 10.93
CA ILE A 161 -11.83 -4.38 10.23
C ILE A 161 -12.46 -3.37 11.20
N GLU A 162 -13.41 -3.79 12.04
CA GLU A 162 -14.08 -2.94 13.02
C GLU A 162 -13.13 -2.42 14.08
N LEU A 163 -12.21 -3.25 14.56
CA LEU A 163 -11.18 -2.83 15.53
C LEU A 163 -10.30 -1.71 14.95
N VAL A 164 -9.79 -1.88 13.72
CA VAL A 164 -8.96 -0.84 13.08
C VAL A 164 -9.78 0.41 12.77
N LEU A 165 -11.03 0.25 12.30
CA LEU A 165 -11.94 1.37 12.08
C LEU A 165 -12.21 2.17 13.35
N LYS A 166 -12.36 1.50 14.50
CA LYS A 166 -12.53 2.16 15.80
C LYS A 166 -11.29 2.99 16.13
N SER A 167 -10.09 2.40 16.06
CA SER A 167 -8.83 3.11 16.29
C SER A 167 -8.66 4.33 15.37
N LEU A 168 -9.02 4.21 14.09
CA LEU A 168 -8.96 5.32 13.13
C LEU A 168 -9.96 6.45 13.43
N LYS A 169 -11.11 6.14 14.04
CA LYS A 169 -12.13 7.14 14.42
C LYS A 169 -11.78 7.86 15.71
N GLU A 170 -11.14 7.16 16.65
CA GLU A 170 -10.75 7.68 17.96
C GLU A 170 -9.41 8.44 17.91
N ALA A 171 -8.66 8.32 16.82
CA ALA A 171 -7.38 8.99 16.64
C ALA A 171 -7.48 10.52 16.73
N ASP A 172 -6.58 11.12 17.51
CA ASP A 172 -6.42 12.58 17.56
C ASP A 172 -5.83 13.09 16.23
N LYS A 173 -6.62 13.90 15.53
CA LYS A 173 -6.27 14.43 14.21
C LYS A 173 -5.08 15.38 14.26
N ASP A 174 -4.91 16.12 15.34
CA ASP A 174 -3.82 17.08 15.49
C ASP A 174 -2.50 16.35 15.77
N VAL A 175 -2.55 15.28 16.58
CA VAL A 175 -1.41 14.38 16.78
C VAL A 175 -0.98 13.74 15.45
N VAL A 176 -1.94 13.21 14.69
CA VAL A 176 -1.69 12.59 13.38
C VAL A 176 -1.04 13.57 12.40
N ASN A 177 -1.51 14.83 12.41
CA ASN A 177 -0.97 15.87 11.55
C ASN A 177 0.44 16.32 11.99
N GLY A 178 0.69 16.37 13.31
CA GLY A 178 1.96 16.79 13.90
C GLY A 178 3.11 15.80 13.71
N HIS A 179 2.83 14.51 13.54
CA HIS A 179 3.86 13.48 13.39
C HIS A 179 4.40 13.31 11.96
N ALA A 180 3.91 14.08 10.99
CA ALA A 180 4.29 13.92 9.58
C ALA A 180 5.80 14.02 9.33
N ASP A 181 6.49 14.88 10.06
CA ASP A 181 7.94 15.11 9.93
C ASP A 181 8.80 14.22 10.84
N VAL A 182 8.19 13.41 11.70
CA VAL A 182 8.93 12.51 12.59
C VAL A 182 9.65 11.45 11.76
N VAL A 183 10.97 11.37 11.95
CA VAL A 183 11.85 10.43 11.25
C VAL A 183 11.93 9.15 12.06
N ALA A 184 11.73 8.01 11.39
CA ALA A 184 11.94 6.70 11.99
C ALA A 184 12.64 5.76 11.00
N ALA A 185 13.44 4.86 11.57
CA ALA A 185 14.09 3.77 10.87
C ALA A 185 13.03 2.92 10.15
N THR A 186 13.19 2.75 8.84
CA THR A 186 12.24 2.00 8.00
C THR A 186 12.99 0.87 7.28
N PRO A 187 12.60 -0.39 7.51
CA PRO A 187 13.10 -1.51 6.72
C PRO A 187 12.80 -1.32 5.23
N PHE A 188 13.80 -1.55 4.39
CA PHE A 188 13.71 -1.43 2.93
C PHE A 188 14.49 -2.59 2.28
N GLY A 189 14.08 -3.81 2.56
CA GLY A 189 14.77 -5.02 2.11
C GLY A 189 15.61 -5.67 3.20
N PRO A 190 16.02 -6.93 2.99
CA PRO A 190 16.95 -7.61 3.86
C PRO A 190 18.22 -6.77 4.12
N GLY A 191 18.49 -6.48 5.40
CA GLY A 191 19.69 -5.77 5.84
C GLY A 191 19.77 -4.27 5.50
N LYS A 192 18.72 -3.69 4.93
CA LYS A 192 18.68 -2.27 4.59
C LYS A 192 17.63 -1.53 5.40
N VAL A 193 18.07 -0.55 6.17
CA VAL A 193 17.22 0.35 6.93
C VAL A 193 17.47 1.77 6.43
N VAL A 194 16.39 2.50 6.16
CA VAL A 194 16.45 3.90 5.72
C VAL A 194 15.63 4.74 6.69
N ASP A 195 16.23 5.80 7.20
CA ASP A 195 15.52 6.79 7.98
C ASP A 195 14.56 7.58 7.10
N MET A 196 13.28 7.58 7.46
CA MET A 196 12.24 8.18 6.65
C MET A 196 11.23 8.94 7.51
N LYS A 197 10.91 10.17 7.08
CA LYS A 197 9.78 10.94 7.64
C LYS A 197 8.49 10.15 7.49
N ALA A 198 7.65 10.13 8.54
CA ALA A 198 6.40 9.40 8.54
C ALA A 198 5.50 9.79 7.37
N GLY A 199 5.36 11.08 7.06
CA GLY A 199 4.55 11.56 5.95
C GLY A 199 5.04 11.06 4.59
N VAL A 200 6.36 10.94 4.39
CA VAL A 200 6.93 10.36 3.17
C VAL A 200 6.58 8.88 3.10
N TRP A 201 6.86 8.14 4.18
CA TRP A 201 6.58 6.70 4.26
C TRP A 201 5.10 6.36 4.00
N VAL A 202 4.18 7.13 4.58
CA VAL A 202 2.74 6.95 4.38
C VAL A 202 2.38 7.04 2.90
N HIS A 203 2.85 8.05 2.18
CA HIS A 203 2.47 8.26 0.79
C HIS A 203 3.24 7.41 -0.22
N SER A 204 4.51 7.10 0.06
CA SER A 204 5.37 6.40 -0.90
C SER A 204 5.32 4.88 -0.73
N ILE A 205 4.95 4.37 0.44
CA ILE A 205 5.00 2.94 0.77
C ILE A 205 3.64 2.45 1.26
N ALA A 206 3.14 2.99 2.37
CA ALA A 206 2.02 2.36 3.07
C ALA A 206 0.68 2.50 2.33
N LEU A 207 0.33 3.72 1.89
CA LEU A 207 -0.93 4.00 1.23
C LEU A 207 -1.07 3.30 -0.14
N PRO A 208 -0.02 3.25 -1.00
CA PRO A 208 -0.04 2.41 -2.20
C PRO A 208 -0.37 0.94 -1.91
N ASN A 209 0.19 0.37 -0.83
CA ASN A 209 -0.11 -1.01 -0.41
C ASN A 209 -1.57 -1.17 0.04
N VAL A 210 -2.11 -0.21 0.80
CA VAL A 210 -3.54 -0.24 1.20
C VAL A 210 -4.46 -0.30 -0.03
N TYR A 211 -4.23 0.57 -1.02
CA TYR A 211 -5.01 0.58 -2.26
C TYR A 211 -4.82 -0.69 -3.10
N PHE A 212 -3.59 -1.21 -3.13
CA PHE A 212 -3.27 -2.45 -3.83
C PHE A 212 -4.11 -3.62 -3.30
N HIS A 213 -4.12 -3.82 -1.98
CA HIS A 213 -4.86 -4.91 -1.36
C HIS A 213 -6.37 -4.74 -1.47
N LEU A 214 -6.91 -3.51 -1.33
CA LEU A 214 -8.33 -3.24 -1.58
C LEU A 214 -8.72 -3.60 -3.02
N THR A 215 -7.95 -3.12 -4.00
CA THR A 215 -8.25 -3.32 -5.42
C THR A 215 -8.11 -4.78 -5.81
N THR A 216 -7.14 -5.47 -5.22
CA THR A 216 -6.92 -6.91 -5.43
C THR A 216 -8.07 -7.72 -4.86
N ALA A 217 -8.52 -7.45 -3.62
CA ALA A 217 -9.69 -8.10 -3.04
C ALA A 217 -10.95 -7.91 -3.92
N TYR A 218 -11.21 -6.66 -4.34
CA TYR A 218 -12.29 -6.36 -5.29
C TYR A 218 -12.15 -7.13 -6.61
N GLY A 219 -10.94 -7.19 -7.17
CA GLY A 219 -10.65 -7.89 -8.42
C GLY A 219 -10.88 -9.40 -8.33
N ILE A 220 -10.42 -10.03 -7.25
CA ILE A 220 -10.63 -11.46 -6.98
C ILE A 220 -12.13 -11.76 -6.91
N LEU A 221 -12.87 -11.06 -6.04
CA LEU A 221 -14.31 -11.30 -5.87
C LEU A 221 -15.09 -11.09 -7.18
N ARG A 222 -14.75 -10.05 -7.93
CA ARG A 222 -15.37 -9.78 -9.24
C ARG A 222 -15.05 -10.87 -10.27
N LYS A 223 -13.82 -11.40 -10.28
CA LYS A 223 -13.42 -12.53 -11.15
C LYS A 223 -14.20 -13.79 -10.80
N GLU A 224 -14.43 -14.06 -9.53
CA GLU A 224 -15.18 -15.23 -9.05
C GLU A 224 -16.70 -15.12 -9.19
N GLY A 225 -17.21 -14.04 -9.79
CA GLY A 225 -18.63 -13.89 -10.13
C GLY A 225 -19.47 -13.17 -9.07
N VAL A 226 -18.88 -12.62 -8.00
CA VAL A 226 -19.60 -11.76 -7.06
C VAL A 226 -20.10 -10.52 -7.84
N PRO A 227 -21.39 -10.14 -7.73
CA PRO A 227 -21.99 -9.04 -8.50
C PRO A 227 -21.56 -7.67 -7.96
N LEU A 228 -20.28 -7.36 -8.13
CA LEU A 228 -19.67 -6.09 -7.78
C LEU A 228 -19.70 -5.14 -8.98
N GLY A 229 -19.77 -3.84 -8.72
CA GLY A 229 -19.70 -2.73 -9.66
C GLY A 229 -18.74 -1.65 -9.15
N LYS A 230 -18.50 -0.61 -9.97
CA LYS A 230 -17.63 0.50 -9.58
C LYS A 230 -18.12 1.23 -8.33
N MET A 231 -19.44 1.31 -8.13
CA MET A 231 -20.02 1.91 -6.92
C MET A 231 -19.75 1.08 -5.66
N ASP A 232 -19.60 -0.24 -5.78
CA ASP A 232 -19.25 -1.09 -4.63
C ASP A 232 -17.84 -0.80 -4.14
N TYR A 233 -16.91 -0.52 -5.05
CA TYR A 233 -15.56 -0.05 -4.69
C TYR A 233 -15.59 1.33 -3.99
N TYR A 234 -16.61 2.15 -4.25
CA TYR A 234 -16.73 3.47 -3.61
C TYR A 234 -17.60 3.45 -2.35
N ALA A 235 -18.13 2.30 -1.94
CA ALA A 235 -19.14 2.21 -0.88
C ALA A 235 -18.68 2.85 0.43
N GLY A 236 -17.43 2.64 0.84
CA GLY A 236 -16.88 3.28 2.05
C GLY A 236 -16.40 4.72 1.85
N PHE A 237 -16.13 5.13 0.60
CA PHE A 237 -15.67 6.49 0.29
C PHE A 237 -16.80 7.49 0.06
N ALA A 238 -18.02 6.99 -0.17
CA ALA A 238 -19.18 7.84 -0.35
C ALA A 238 -19.39 8.72 0.90
N PRO A 239 -19.56 10.04 0.74
CA PRO A 239 -19.97 10.90 1.85
C PRO A 239 -21.23 10.32 2.50
N VAL A 240 -21.34 10.39 3.83
CA VAL A 240 -22.52 9.93 4.60
C VAL A 240 -23.85 10.50 4.03
N ALA A 241 -23.80 11.68 3.39
CA ALA A 241 -24.94 12.29 2.71
C ALA A 241 -25.49 11.49 1.50
N LEU A 242 -24.69 10.62 0.88
CA LEU A 242 -25.11 9.77 -0.25
C LEU A 242 -25.56 8.37 0.20
N SER A 243 -25.28 7.96 1.44
CA SER A 243 -25.63 6.62 1.96
C SER A 243 -26.97 6.56 2.68
N GLN A 244 -27.72 7.67 2.77
CA GLN A 244 -29.01 7.79 3.46
C GLN A 244 -30.23 7.94 2.52
N LYS A 245 -30.12 7.50 1.26
CA LYS A 245 -31.26 7.40 0.34
C LYS A 245 -31.57 5.94 0.05
#